data_AF-A0A812T6T3-F1
#
_entry.id   AF-A0A812T6T3-F1
#
_cell.length_a   1.000
_cell.length_b   1.000
_cell.length_c   1.000
_cell.angle_alpha   90.00
_cell.angle_beta   90.00
_cell.angle_gamma   90.00
#
_symmetry.space_group_name_H-M   'P 1'
#
loop_
_entity.id
_entity.type
_entity.pdbx_description
1 polymer ?
#
loop_
_entity_poly.entity_id
_entity_poly.type
_entity_poly.pdbx_seq_one_letter_code
_entity_poly.pdbx_strand_id
1 'polypeptide(L)'
;MSSNSAMAVFCREIVGQRVFNDGLVYLAFLAVGTSCGWFVINGILNLIANEPDVSRGGKMMGEVALVGSIVSLLLCGFYFLWMVTCGKPSRRAEQGWSTGLILLGVVSFAMLALAWDAFPPGYPMVLVAAVTGSILGNGSILMLFPLISTYYGGWLVAPVRAGTDLSSMFTAFLAELQSPDGNVHTFPTWLLFTFYTLISCLGLATRAAGDRFNYGLRVKHQSR
;
A
#
# COMPACT_ATOMS: atom_id res chain seq x y z
N MET A 1 -54.02 -3.58 7.99
CA MET A 1 -52.93 -2.85 8.68
C MET A 1 -51.62 -3.65 8.83
N SER A 2 -51.48 -4.89 8.33
CA SER A 2 -50.23 -5.69 8.50
C SER A 2 -49.18 -5.55 7.39
N SER A 3 -49.51 -4.97 6.23
CA SER A 3 -48.59 -4.90 5.06
C SER A 3 -47.43 -3.91 5.25
N ASN A 4 -47.65 -2.81 5.97
CA ASN A 4 -46.65 -1.74 6.13
C ASN A 4 -45.49 -2.14 7.05
N SER A 5 -45.71 -3.04 8.02
CA SER A 5 -44.64 -3.51 8.92
C SER A 5 -43.69 -4.50 8.23
N ALA A 6 -44.19 -5.38 7.35
CA ALA A 6 -43.36 -6.34 6.62
C ALA A 6 -42.42 -5.64 5.62
N MET A 7 -42.92 -4.62 4.92
CA MET A 7 -42.12 -3.84 3.98
C MET A 7 -41.06 -2.97 4.67
N ALA A 8 -41.35 -2.45 5.87
CA ALA A 8 -40.38 -1.72 6.68
C ALA A 8 -39.25 -2.63 7.20
N VAL A 9 -39.57 -3.84 7.66
CA VAL A 9 -38.57 -4.83 8.11
C VAL A 9 -37.70 -5.30 6.94
N PHE A 10 -38.30 -5.60 5.79
CA PHE A 10 -37.58 -6.00 4.58
C PHE A 10 -36.66 -4.89 4.05
N CYS A 11 -37.13 -3.63 4.03
CA CYS A 11 -36.27 -2.49 3.71
C CYS A 11 -35.12 -2.33 4.70
N ARG A 12 -35.34 -2.56 6.00
CA ARG A 12 -34.29 -2.44 7.03
C ARG A 12 -33.25 -3.54 6.89
N GLU A 13 -33.65 -4.76 6.55
CA GLU A 13 -32.73 -5.88 6.28
C GLU A 13 -31.92 -5.68 4.99
N ILE A 14 -32.55 -5.19 3.91
CA ILE A 14 -31.86 -4.87 2.66
C ILE A 14 -30.86 -3.72 2.86
N VAL A 15 -31.25 -2.67 3.57
CA VAL A 15 -30.35 -1.55 3.89
C VAL A 15 -29.21 -2.03 4.80
N GLY A 16 -29.49 -2.88 5.79
CA GLY A 16 -28.48 -3.47 6.68
C GLY A 16 -27.46 -4.32 5.92
N GLN A 17 -27.90 -5.21 5.03
CA GLN A 17 -27.02 -6.00 4.17
C GLN A 17 -26.19 -5.13 3.22
N ARG A 18 -26.77 -4.06 2.68
CA ARG A 18 -26.04 -3.14 1.79
C ARG A 18 -24.96 -2.38 2.54
N VAL A 19 -25.26 -1.85 3.72
CA VAL A 19 -24.29 -1.14 4.58
C VAL A 19 -23.14 -2.07 5.01
N PHE A 20 -23.44 -3.32 5.36
CA PHE A 20 -22.42 -4.30 5.73
C PHE A 20 -21.50 -4.65 4.54
N ASN A 21 -22.09 -4.86 3.36
CA ASN A 21 -21.32 -5.13 2.13
C ASN A 21 -20.45 -3.93 1.72
N ASP A 22 -20.98 -2.70 1.79
CA ASP A 22 -20.22 -1.50 1.46
C ASP A 22 -19.09 -1.25 2.47
N GLY A 23 -19.32 -1.54 3.76
CA GLY A 23 -18.32 -1.47 4.81
C GLY A 23 -17.17 -2.46 4.61
N LEU A 24 -17.46 -3.71 4.23
CA LEU A 24 -16.44 -4.71 3.92
C LEU A 24 -15.60 -4.32 2.70
N VAL A 25 -16.22 -3.78 1.65
CA VAL A 25 -15.48 -3.26 0.49
C VAL A 25 -14.61 -2.07 0.92
N TYR A 26 -15.12 -1.17 1.77
CA TYR A 26 -14.34 -0.05 2.29
C TYR A 26 -13.09 -0.52 3.05
N LEU A 27 -13.25 -1.47 3.97
CA LEU A 27 -12.14 -2.08 4.73
C LEU A 27 -11.14 -2.79 3.82
N ALA A 28 -11.63 -3.48 2.79
CA ALA A 28 -10.78 -4.14 1.82
C ALA A 28 -9.89 -3.14 1.06
N PHE A 29 -10.47 -2.02 0.60
CA PHE A 29 -9.70 -0.97 -0.06
C PHE A 29 -8.76 -0.23 0.92
N LEU A 30 -9.15 -0.09 2.19
CA LEU A 30 -8.25 0.43 3.22
C LEU A 30 -7.04 -0.49 3.45
N ALA A 31 -7.23 -1.81 3.50
CA ALA A 31 -6.14 -2.79 3.60
C ALA A 31 -5.21 -2.74 2.38
N VAL A 32 -5.77 -2.60 1.17
CA VAL A 32 -5.00 -2.36 -0.06
C VAL A 32 -4.18 -1.08 0.07
N GLY A 33 -4.80 0.02 0.50
CA GLY A 33 -4.14 1.31 0.75
C GLY A 33 -2.98 1.26 1.74
N THR A 34 -3.15 0.47 2.80
CA THR A 34 -2.13 0.25 3.85
C THR A 34 -0.92 -0.51 3.30
N SER A 35 -1.16 -1.46 2.39
CA SER A 35 -0.14 -2.34 1.83
C SER A 35 0.52 -1.80 0.57
N CYS A 36 -0.02 -0.72 0.00
CA CYS A 36 0.56 0.00 -1.12
C CYS A 36 1.01 1.41 -0.69
N GLY A 37 1.50 2.21 -1.63
CA GLY A 37 1.98 3.56 -1.34
C GLY A 37 3.35 3.57 -0.67
N TRP A 38 3.53 4.43 0.33
CA TRP A 38 4.84 4.78 0.89
C TRP A 38 5.29 3.83 2.01
N PHE A 39 4.64 2.68 2.19
CA PHE A 39 4.88 1.81 3.35
C PHE A 39 6.34 1.31 3.43
N VAL A 40 6.89 0.79 2.33
CA VAL A 40 8.29 0.32 2.28
C VAL A 40 9.28 1.44 2.53
N ILE A 41 9.10 2.59 1.89
CA ILE A 41 10.00 3.74 2.06
C ILE A 41 9.91 4.32 3.47
N ASN A 42 8.73 4.39 4.08
CA ASN A 42 8.58 4.79 5.48
C ASN A 42 9.31 3.83 6.43
N GLY A 43 9.20 2.51 6.19
CA GLY A 43 9.96 1.51 6.95
C GLY A 43 11.48 1.72 6.85
N ILE A 44 11.98 2.12 5.68
CA ILE A 44 13.41 2.40 5.47
C ILE A 44 13.84 3.71 6.11
N LEU A 45 13.03 4.77 6.01
CA LEU A 45 13.34 6.05 6.66
C LEU A 45 13.41 5.88 8.18
N ASN A 46 12.50 5.09 8.76
CA ASN A 46 12.54 4.73 10.18
C ASN A 46 13.78 3.91 10.53
N LEU A 47 14.16 2.97 9.66
CA LEU A 47 15.38 2.20 9.84
C LEU A 47 16.63 3.09 9.90
N ILE A 48 16.74 4.05 8.97
CA ILE A 48 17.86 4.99 8.91
C ILE A 48 17.87 5.93 10.12
N ALA A 49 16.69 6.30 10.63
CA ALA A 49 16.57 7.15 11.80
C ALA A 49 16.97 6.44 13.09
N ASN A 50 16.66 5.15 13.22
CA ASN A 50 16.79 4.40 14.47
C ASN A 50 18.03 3.51 14.56
N GLU A 51 18.71 3.22 13.45
CA GLU A 51 19.89 2.35 13.42
C GLU A 51 21.15 3.17 13.07
N PRO A 52 22.04 3.48 14.03
CA PRO A 52 23.23 4.30 13.79
C PRO A 52 24.17 3.71 12.74
N ASP A 53 24.30 2.38 12.72
CA ASP A 53 25.12 1.62 11.77
C ASP A 53 24.64 1.81 10.32
N VAL A 54 23.34 2.01 10.14
CA VAL A 54 22.72 2.32 8.86
C VAL A 54 22.76 3.81 8.57
N SER A 55 22.52 4.66 9.57
CA SER A 55 22.48 6.12 9.42
C SER A 55 23.78 6.71 8.86
N ARG A 56 24.94 6.13 9.22
CA ARG A 56 26.28 6.62 8.84
C ARG A 56 26.47 8.12 9.13
N GLY A 57 25.95 8.57 10.28
CA GLY A 57 25.96 9.99 10.67
C GLY A 57 25.00 10.85 9.85
N GLY A 58 23.83 10.32 9.48
CA GLY A 58 22.77 11.04 8.76
C GLY A 58 22.95 11.16 7.24
N LYS A 59 24.11 10.77 6.69
CA LYS A 59 24.38 10.86 5.24
C LYS A 59 23.41 10.01 4.41
N MET A 60 23.04 8.83 4.92
CA MET A 60 22.14 7.90 4.23
C MET A 60 20.74 8.47 4.02
N MET A 61 20.26 9.33 4.93
CA MET A 61 18.93 9.94 4.79
C MET A 61 18.86 10.83 3.55
N GLY A 62 19.87 11.68 3.34
CA GLY A 62 19.94 12.56 2.18
C GLY A 62 20.09 11.79 0.86
N GLU A 63 20.91 10.74 0.86
CA GLU A 63 21.10 9.89 -0.33
C GLU A 63 19.84 9.12 -0.70
N VAL A 64 19.15 8.52 0.28
CA VAL A 64 17.88 7.82 0.04
C VAL A 64 16.81 8.78 -0.47
N ALA A 65 16.72 9.99 0.07
CA ALA A 65 15.81 11.02 -0.42
C ALA A 65 16.12 11.45 -1.87
N LEU A 66 17.41 11.62 -2.20
CA LEU A 66 17.84 11.99 -3.56
C LEU A 66 17.54 10.87 -4.57
N VAL A 67 17.92 9.63 -4.25
CA VAL A 67 17.66 8.46 -5.10
C VAL A 67 16.15 8.28 -5.29
N GLY A 68 15.37 8.38 -4.21
CA GLY A 68 13.92 8.29 -4.28
C GLY A 68 13.31 9.38 -5.17
N SER A 69 13.82 10.61 -5.10
CA SER A 69 13.38 11.72 -5.95
C SER A 69 13.69 11.48 -7.43
N ILE A 70 14.89 11.01 -7.75
CA ILE A 70 15.29 10.67 -9.13
C ILE A 70 14.40 9.55 -9.68
N VAL A 71 14.21 8.47 -8.92
CA VAL A 71 13.33 7.36 -9.32
C VAL A 71 11.90 7.83 -9.54
N SER A 72 11.39 8.72 -8.67
CA SER A 72 10.04 9.29 -8.80
C SER A 72 9.89 10.09 -10.10
N LEU A 73 10.85 10.96 -10.41
CA LEU A 73 10.85 11.77 -11.63
C LEU A 73 10.91 10.89 -12.89
N LEU A 74 11.78 9.88 -12.89
CA LEU A 74 11.89 8.93 -13.99
C LEU A 74 10.59 8.15 -14.18
N LEU A 75 9.98 7.66 -13.09
CA LEU A 75 8.72 6.92 -13.16
C LEU A 75 7.59 7.78 -13.72
N CYS A 76 7.47 9.04 -13.28
CA CYS A 76 6.52 10.00 -13.83
C CYS A 76 6.75 10.24 -15.32
N GLY A 77 8.01 10.43 -15.74
CA GLY A 77 8.39 10.61 -17.14
C GLY A 77 8.04 9.40 -18.01
N PHE A 78 8.36 8.18 -17.54
CA PHE A 78 8.03 6.94 -18.24
C PHE A 78 6.52 6.72 -18.31
N TYR A 79 5.79 6.99 -17.23
CA TYR A 79 4.33 6.88 -17.24
C TYR A 79 3.69 7.87 -18.21
N PHE A 80 4.15 9.13 -18.22
CA PHE A 80 3.69 10.13 -19.17
C PHE A 80 3.94 9.69 -20.62
N LEU A 81 5.17 9.28 -20.93
CA LEU A 81 5.54 8.82 -22.26
C LEU A 81 4.68 7.63 -22.68
N TRP A 82 4.50 6.64 -21.81
CA TRP A 82 3.63 5.48 -22.05
C TRP A 82 2.20 5.91 -22.37
N MET A 83 1.62 6.81 -21.58
CA MET A 83 0.24 7.25 -21.77
C MET A 83 0.06 7.97 -23.11
N VAL A 84 1.07 8.72 -23.56
CA VAL A 84 1.06 9.39 -24.86
C VAL A 84 1.25 8.39 -26.02
N THR A 85 2.14 7.40 -25.89
CA THR A 85 2.50 6.50 -27.00
C THR A 85 1.58 5.28 -27.12
N CYS A 86 1.19 4.69 -25.99
CA CYS A 86 0.48 3.42 -25.93
C CYS A 86 -0.99 3.58 -25.50
N GLY A 87 -1.36 4.75 -24.99
CA GLY A 87 -2.70 5.02 -24.48
C GLY A 87 -3.02 4.26 -23.18
N LYS A 88 -4.30 4.23 -22.83
CA LYS A 88 -4.77 3.64 -21.57
C LYS A 88 -4.71 2.10 -21.63
N PRO A 89 -4.04 1.43 -20.67
CA PRO A 89 -4.02 -0.02 -20.61
C PRO A 89 -5.41 -0.62 -20.34
N SER A 90 -5.56 -1.91 -20.64
CA SER A 90 -6.80 -2.63 -20.29
C SER A 90 -6.97 -2.73 -18.77
N ARG A 91 -8.22 -2.79 -18.28
CA ARG A 91 -8.52 -2.95 -16.85
C ARG A 91 -7.75 -4.12 -16.22
N ARG A 92 -7.68 -5.28 -16.89
CA ARG A 92 -6.98 -6.46 -16.37
C ARG A 92 -5.48 -6.22 -16.24
N ALA A 93 -4.89 -5.47 -17.17
CA ALA A 93 -3.49 -5.08 -17.07
C ALA A 93 -3.28 -4.15 -15.87
N GLU A 94 -4.09 -3.10 -15.70
CA GLU A 94 -4.01 -2.21 -14.53
C GLU A 94 -4.18 -2.96 -13.20
N GLN A 95 -5.13 -3.89 -13.15
CA GLN A 95 -5.33 -4.76 -11.99
C GLN A 95 -4.08 -5.59 -11.68
N GLY A 96 -3.50 -6.22 -12.70
CA GLY A 96 -2.25 -6.98 -12.60
C GLY A 96 -1.07 -6.13 -12.14
N TRP A 97 -0.91 -4.92 -12.67
CA TRP A 97 0.12 -3.97 -12.23
C TRP A 97 -0.03 -3.61 -10.75
N SER A 98 -1.24 -3.27 -10.32
CA SER A 98 -1.51 -2.96 -8.91
C SER A 98 -1.17 -4.15 -8.00
N THR A 99 -1.56 -5.36 -8.37
CA THR A 99 -1.25 -6.57 -7.59
C THR A 99 0.25 -6.86 -7.58
N GLY A 100 0.94 -6.66 -8.71
CA GLY A 100 2.38 -6.77 -8.83
C GLY A 100 3.13 -5.77 -7.94
N LEU A 101 2.65 -4.53 -7.81
CA LEU A 101 3.22 -3.55 -6.88
C LEU A 101 3.11 -4.04 -5.43
N ILE A 102 1.95 -4.52 -4.98
CA ILE A 102 1.80 -5.00 -3.60
C ILE A 102 2.71 -6.22 -3.35
N LEU A 103 2.80 -7.15 -4.31
CA LEU A 103 3.71 -8.29 -4.24
C LEU A 103 5.17 -7.85 -4.12
N LEU A 104 5.60 -6.84 -4.88
CA LEU A 104 6.94 -6.28 -4.77
C LEU A 104 7.19 -5.66 -3.38
N GLY A 105 6.17 -5.07 -2.77
CA GLY A 105 6.22 -4.61 -1.37
C GLY A 105 6.43 -5.76 -0.38
N VAL A 106 5.66 -6.85 -0.50
CA VAL A 106 5.83 -8.06 0.31
C VAL A 106 7.25 -8.61 0.20
N VAL A 107 7.76 -8.76 -1.03
CA VAL A 107 9.12 -9.26 -1.28
C VAL A 107 10.18 -8.34 -0.66
N SER A 108 9.99 -7.02 -0.74
CA SER A 108 10.94 -6.05 -0.18
C SER A 108 11.05 -6.16 1.33
N PHE A 109 9.92 -6.24 2.04
CA PHE A 109 9.94 -6.39 3.49
C PHE A 109 10.44 -7.77 3.93
N ALA A 110 10.06 -8.84 3.22
CA ALA A 110 10.56 -10.18 3.51
C ALA A 110 12.09 -10.25 3.33
N MET A 111 12.61 -9.63 2.25
CA MET A 111 14.05 -9.49 2.02
C MET A 111 14.73 -8.73 3.17
N LEU A 112 14.16 -7.59 3.58
CA LEU A 112 14.69 -6.79 4.70
C LEU A 112 14.67 -7.57 6.03
N ALA A 113 13.60 -8.31 6.33
CA ALA A 113 13.49 -9.14 7.52
C ALA A 113 14.56 -10.25 7.55
N LEU A 114 14.68 -11.01 6.45
CA LEU A 114 15.63 -12.12 6.33
C LEU A 114 17.08 -11.66 6.36
N ALA A 115 17.39 -10.54 5.69
CA ALA A 115 18.74 -10.01 5.76
C ALA A 115 19.07 -9.58 7.19
N TRP A 116 18.16 -8.88 7.87
CA TRP A 116 18.41 -8.39 9.23
C TRP A 116 18.57 -9.52 10.26
N ASP A 117 17.97 -10.68 10.02
CA ASP A 117 18.20 -11.88 10.83
C ASP A 117 19.62 -12.44 10.65
N ALA A 118 20.20 -12.30 9.46
CA ALA A 118 21.56 -12.78 9.15
C ALA A 118 22.67 -11.76 9.46
N PHE A 119 22.48 -10.49 9.10
CA PHE A 119 23.42 -9.38 9.29
C PHE A 119 22.74 -8.02 9.04
N PRO A 120 23.22 -6.93 9.65
CA PRO A 120 22.75 -5.59 9.29
C PRO A 120 22.90 -5.36 7.78
N PRO A 121 21.83 -5.01 7.05
CA PRO A 121 21.84 -4.81 5.62
C PRO A 121 22.82 -3.69 5.27
N GLY A 122 23.76 -4.04 4.41
CA GLY A 122 24.70 -3.09 3.88
C GLY A 122 24.03 -2.02 3.03
N TYR A 123 24.80 -0.98 2.75
CA TYR A 123 24.44 0.15 1.91
C TYR A 123 23.67 -0.20 0.60
N PRO A 124 24.10 -1.21 -0.21
CA PRO A 124 23.40 -1.52 -1.46
C PRO A 124 21.96 -1.98 -1.23
N MET A 125 21.71 -2.70 -0.14
CA MET A 125 20.40 -3.25 0.15
C MET A 125 19.41 -2.17 0.58
N VAL A 126 19.88 -1.20 1.39
CA VAL A 126 19.08 -0.02 1.78
C VAL A 126 18.71 0.81 0.55
N LEU A 127 19.65 1.01 -0.39
CA LEU A 127 19.37 1.70 -1.64
C LEU A 127 18.38 0.95 -2.54
N VAL A 128 18.53 -0.36 -2.72
CA VAL A 128 17.58 -1.19 -3.50
C VAL A 128 16.18 -1.11 -2.89
N ALA A 129 16.10 -1.18 -1.56
CA ALA A 129 14.83 -1.04 -0.86
C ALA A 129 14.24 0.38 -1.05
N ALA A 130 15.08 1.43 -1.06
CA ALA A 130 14.63 2.81 -1.28
C ALA A 130 14.10 3.04 -2.70
N VAL A 131 14.81 2.51 -3.71
CA VAL A 131 14.36 2.50 -5.12
C VAL A 131 13.02 1.80 -5.23
N THR A 132 12.92 0.60 -4.64
CA THR A 132 11.68 -0.18 -4.65
C THR A 132 10.55 0.56 -3.94
N GLY A 133 10.78 1.10 -2.74
CA GLY A 133 9.81 1.89 -2.00
C GLY A 133 9.31 3.11 -2.77
N SER A 134 10.19 3.76 -3.54
CA SER A 134 9.83 4.89 -4.41
C SER A 134 8.98 4.46 -5.60
N ILE A 135 9.29 3.32 -6.22
CA ILE A 135 8.47 2.71 -7.28
C ILE A 135 7.08 2.35 -6.74
N LEU A 136 7.00 1.78 -5.54
CA LEU A 136 5.74 1.41 -4.89
C LEU A 136 4.89 2.63 -4.56
N GLY A 137 5.50 3.65 -3.93
CA GLY A 137 4.83 4.89 -3.56
C GLY A 137 4.21 5.60 -4.76
N ASN A 138 5.05 5.89 -5.76
CA ASN A 138 4.62 6.64 -6.93
C ASN A 138 3.79 5.78 -7.89
N GLY A 139 4.15 4.50 -8.09
CA GLY A 139 3.39 3.57 -8.92
C GLY A 139 1.96 3.38 -8.42
N SER A 140 1.76 3.36 -7.10
CA SER A 140 0.41 3.33 -6.51
C SER A 140 -0.38 4.59 -6.87
N ILE A 141 0.23 5.78 -6.78
CA ILE A 141 -0.46 7.03 -7.15
C ILE A 141 -0.79 7.06 -8.65
N LEU A 142 0.15 6.67 -9.50
CA LEU A 142 0.02 6.76 -10.96
C LEU A 142 -0.89 5.69 -11.56
N MET A 143 -0.96 4.49 -10.97
CA MET A 143 -1.69 3.35 -11.53
C MET A 143 -2.92 2.96 -10.72
N LEU A 144 -2.81 2.88 -9.38
CA LEU A 144 -3.89 2.39 -8.54
C LEU A 144 -5.03 3.41 -8.41
N PHE A 145 -4.74 4.69 -8.16
CA PHE A 145 -5.80 5.68 -8.03
C PHE A 145 -6.62 5.87 -9.32
N PRO A 146 -6.02 5.96 -10.53
CA PRO A 146 -6.79 6.00 -11.77
C PRO A 146 -7.59 4.73 -12.05
N LEU A 147 -7.05 3.55 -11.72
CA LEU A 147 -7.76 2.27 -11.81
C LEU A 147 -9.05 2.32 -10.97
N ILE A 148 -8.93 2.76 -9.71
CA ILE A 148 -10.05 2.85 -8.78
C ILE A 148 -11.08 3.87 -9.25
N SER A 149 -10.65 5.07 -9.61
CA SER A 149 -11.58 6.13 -10.03
C SER A 149 -12.31 5.78 -11.33
N THR A 150 -11.67 5.03 -12.24
CA THR A 150 -12.27 4.66 -13.53
C THR A 150 -13.20 3.45 -13.42
N TYR A 151 -12.72 2.36 -12.82
CA TYR A 151 -13.37 1.05 -12.91
C TYR A 151 -14.12 0.65 -11.64
N TYR A 152 -13.76 1.27 -10.52
CA TYR A 152 -14.39 1.07 -9.23
C TYR A 152 -15.21 2.33 -8.88
N GLY A 153 -15.84 2.35 -7.70
CA GLY A 153 -16.47 3.57 -7.20
C GLY A 153 -15.42 4.61 -6.82
N GLY A 154 -15.51 5.85 -7.32
CA GLY A 154 -14.57 6.92 -6.96
C GLY A 154 -14.50 7.21 -5.45
N TRP A 155 -15.57 6.88 -4.70
CA TRP A 155 -15.60 6.93 -3.24
C TRP A 155 -14.60 5.96 -2.57
N LEU A 156 -14.13 4.94 -3.29
CA LEU A 156 -13.11 3.99 -2.83
C LEU A 156 -11.68 4.55 -2.90
N VAL A 157 -11.47 5.73 -3.48
CA VAL A 157 -10.16 6.40 -3.40
C VAL A 157 -9.86 6.85 -1.96
N ALA A 158 -10.86 7.34 -1.24
CA ALA A 158 -10.74 7.77 0.14
C ALA A 158 -10.22 6.68 1.10
N PRO A 159 -10.78 5.45 1.13
CA PRO A 159 -10.24 4.37 1.97
C PRO A 159 -8.81 3.98 1.60
N VAL A 160 -8.46 3.94 0.30
CA VAL A 160 -7.08 3.61 -0.10
C VAL A 160 -6.11 4.69 0.38
N ARG A 161 -6.48 5.96 0.23
CA ARG A 161 -5.66 7.06 0.73
C ARG A 161 -5.52 7.02 2.25
N ALA A 162 -6.62 6.81 2.96
CA ALA A 162 -6.61 6.66 4.41
C ALA A 162 -5.73 5.48 4.84
N GLY A 163 -5.74 4.37 4.09
CA GLY A 163 -4.81 3.25 4.30
C GLY A 163 -3.34 3.65 4.17
N THR A 164 -2.97 4.46 3.17
CA THR A 164 -1.60 4.94 3.00
C THR A 164 -1.15 5.87 4.14
N ASP A 165 -2.06 6.72 4.63
CA ASP A 165 -1.77 7.57 5.79
C ASP A 165 -1.67 6.70 7.08
N LEU A 166 -2.54 5.69 7.20
CA LEU A 166 -2.52 4.71 8.29
C LEU A 166 -1.23 3.91 8.32
N SER A 167 -0.71 3.47 7.18
CA SER A 167 0.57 2.74 7.12
C SER A 167 1.73 3.63 7.56
N SER A 168 1.74 4.90 7.16
CA SER A 168 2.73 5.89 7.61
C SER A 168 2.68 6.07 9.14
N MET A 169 1.48 6.24 9.69
CA MET A 169 1.28 6.34 11.14
C MET A 169 1.73 5.07 11.88
N PHE A 170 1.35 3.87 11.39
CA PHE A 170 1.77 2.61 12.00
C PHE A 170 3.28 2.39 11.93
N THR A 171 3.91 2.76 10.82
CA THR A 171 5.38 2.66 10.73
C THR A 171 6.05 3.53 11.77
N ALA A 172 5.63 4.79 11.90
CA ALA A 172 6.18 5.72 12.89
C ALA A 172 5.92 5.23 14.32
N PHE A 173 4.69 4.79 14.63
CA PHE A 173 4.33 4.27 15.94
C PHE A 173 5.16 3.04 16.33
N LEU A 174 5.30 2.07 15.42
CA LEU A 174 6.08 0.86 15.69
C LEU A 174 7.58 1.14 15.79
N ALA A 175 8.08 2.12 15.03
CA ALA A 175 9.47 2.57 15.12
C ALA A 175 9.77 3.24 16.47
N GLU A 176 8.86 4.10 16.94
CA GLU A 176 8.96 4.73 18.26
C GLU A 176 8.86 3.68 19.37
N LEU A 177 7.95 2.72 19.24
CA LEU A 177 7.83 1.63 20.20
C LEU A 177 9.08 0.74 20.22
N GLN A 178 9.73 0.60 19.07
CA GLN A 178 10.97 -0.15 18.94
C GLN A 178 12.14 0.55 19.65
N SER A 179 12.31 1.86 19.46
CA SER A 179 13.42 2.62 20.05
C SER A 179 12.93 3.93 20.70
N PRO A 180 12.25 3.86 21.87
CA PRO A 180 11.62 5.03 22.49
C PRO A 180 12.62 6.14 22.86
N ASP A 181 13.84 5.74 23.24
CA ASP A 181 14.91 6.64 23.66
C ASP A 181 16.00 6.78 22.59
N GLY A 182 15.80 6.21 21.39
CA GLY A 182 16.78 6.17 20.30
C GLY A 182 18.01 5.28 20.54
N ASN A 183 18.15 4.71 21.74
CA ASN A 183 19.36 3.98 22.17
C ASN A 183 19.13 2.51 22.53
N VAL A 184 17.89 2.13 22.87
CA VAL A 184 17.56 0.78 23.33
C VAL A 184 16.43 0.23 22.47
N HIS A 185 16.66 -0.95 21.88
CA HIS A 185 15.63 -1.65 21.13
C HIS A 185 14.79 -2.53 22.07
N THR A 186 13.48 -2.29 22.11
CA THR A 186 12.53 -3.13 22.87
C THR A 186 12.28 -4.47 22.19
N PHE A 187 12.43 -4.53 20.87
CA PHE A 187 12.38 -5.75 20.06
C PHE A 187 13.27 -5.61 18.81
N PRO A 188 13.74 -6.74 18.24
CA PRO A 188 14.70 -6.70 17.13
C PRO A 188 14.07 -6.25 15.81
N THR A 189 14.87 -5.59 14.96
CA THR A 189 14.43 -4.98 13.69
C THR A 189 13.91 -5.98 12.66
N TRP A 190 14.37 -7.24 12.68
CA TRP A 190 13.80 -8.29 11.83
C TRP A 190 12.32 -8.56 12.16
N LEU A 191 11.93 -8.44 13.44
CA LEU A 191 10.54 -8.63 13.89
C LEU A 191 9.67 -7.50 13.35
N LEU A 192 10.18 -6.25 13.34
CA LEU A 192 9.51 -5.10 12.75
C LEU A 192 9.15 -5.35 11.27
N PHE A 193 10.15 -5.75 10.48
CA PHE A 193 9.95 -6.02 9.05
C PHE A 193 9.08 -7.26 8.81
N THR A 194 9.10 -8.24 9.72
CA THR A 194 8.18 -9.37 9.67
C THR A 194 6.72 -8.91 9.84
N PHE A 195 6.44 -8.03 10.81
CA PHE A 195 5.12 -7.43 10.96
C PHE A 195 4.69 -6.64 9.72
N TYR A 196 5.58 -5.85 9.13
CA TYR A 196 5.28 -5.14 7.89
C TYR A 196 4.97 -6.10 6.73
N THR A 197 5.72 -7.20 6.62
CA THR A 197 5.46 -8.26 5.63
C THR A 197 4.08 -8.86 5.81
N LEU A 198 3.65 -9.16 7.04
CA LEU A 198 2.33 -9.73 7.32
C LEU A 198 1.20 -8.76 6.91
N ILE A 199 1.36 -7.46 7.21
CA ILE A 199 0.41 -6.42 6.79
C ILE A 199 0.34 -6.36 5.26
N SER A 200 1.49 -6.35 4.57
CA SER A 200 1.52 -6.35 3.11
C SER A 200 0.90 -7.60 2.48
N CYS A 201 1.09 -8.78 3.10
CA CYS A 201 0.44 -10.02 2.69
C CYS A 201 -1.09 -9.93 2.80
N LEU A 202 -1.61 -9.30 3.86
CA LEU A 202 -3.05 -9.09 4.02
C LEU A 202 -3.61 -8.21 2.90
N GLY A 203 -2.95 -7.10 2.56
CA GLY A 203 -3.38 -6.28 1.43
C GLY A 203 -3.24 -6.97 0.08
N LEU A 204 -2.21 -7.81 -0.11
CA LEU A 204 -2.06 -8.62 -1.32
C LEU A 204 -3.21 -9.62 -1.48
N ALA A 205 -3.51 -10.37 -0.42
CA ALA A 205 -4.61 -11.33 -0.39
C ALA A 205 -5.95 -10.63 -0.67
N THR A 206 -6.16 -9.48 -0.05
CA THR A 206 -7.34 -8.64 -0.26
C THR A 206 -7.42 -8.19 -1.71
N ARG A 207 -6.35 -7.61 -2.27
CA ARG A 207 -6.32 -7.15 -3.66
C ARG A 207 -6.56 -8.29 -4.66
N ALA A 208 -5.90 -9.43 -4.46
CA ALA A 208 -6.06 -10.61 -5.30
C ALA A 208 -7.49 -11.15 -5.26
N ALA A 209 -8.12 -11.17 -4.09
CA ALA A 209 -9.54 -11.48 -3.95
C ALA A 209 -10.41 -10.46 -4.71
N GLY A 210 -10.09 -9.16 -4.63
CA GLY A 210 -10.77 -8.10 -5.38
C GLY A 210 -10.70 -8.27 -6.89
N ASP A 211 -9.54 -8.68 -7.40
CA ASP A 211 -9.36 -8.95 -8.82
C ASP A 211 -10.06 -10.24 -9.26
N ARG A 212 -10.07 -11.27 -8.41
CA ARG A 212 -10.72 -12.56 -8.71
C ARG A 212 -12.25 -12.47 -8.67
N PHE A 213 -12.80 -11.85 -7.63
CA PHE A 213 -14.24 -11.77 -7.37
C PHE A 213 -14.87 -10.48 -7.89
N ASN A 214 -14.06 -9.54 -8.41
CA ASN A 214 -14.52 -8.29 -9.00
C ASN A 214 -15.37 -7.43 -8.04
N TYR A 215 -15.15 -7.53 -6.72
CA TYR A 215 -15.90 -6.72 -5.77
C TYR A 215 -15.52 -5.24 -5.89
N GLY A 216 -16.51 -4.35 -5.66
CA GLY A 216 -16.33 -2.91 -5.78
C GLY A 216 -16.28 -2.37 -7.22
N LEU A 217 -16.33 -3.23 -8.24
CA LEU A 217 -16.44 -2.78 -9.63
C LEU A 217 -17.75 -2.03 -9.85
N ARG A 218 -17.69 -0.94 -10.62
CA ARG A 218 -18.88 -0.23 -11.05
C ARG A 218 -19.63 -1.10 -12.07
N VAL A 219 -20.86 -1.48 -11.74
CA VAL A 219 -21.78 -2.07 -12.72
C VAL A 219 -22.07 -0.99 -13.76
N LYS A 220 -21.63 -1.19 -15.01
CA LYS A 220 -22.10 -0.34 -16.11
C LYS A 220 -23.59 -0.56 -16.23
N HIS A 221 -24.41 0.44 -15.93
CA HIS A 221 -25.77 0.46 -16.47
C HIS A 221 -25.62 0.39 -17.98
N GLN A 222 -25.91 -0.77 -18.55
CA GLN A 222 -26.14 -0.90 -19.97
C GLN A 222 -27.38 -0.05 -20.27
N SER A 223 -27.16 1.18 -20.69
CA SER A 223 -28.15 1.92 -21.47
C SER A 223 -28.39 1.10 -22.74
N ARG A 224 -29.42 0.27 -22.71
CA ARG A 224 -30.11 -0.19 -23.91
C ARG A 224 -31.03 0.93 -24.38
#